data_AF-A0A132HV55-F1
#
_entry.id   AF-A0A132HV55-F1
#
_cell.length_a   1.000
_cell.length_b   1.000
_cell.length_c   1.000
_cell.angle_alpha   90.00
_cell.angle_beta   90.00
_cell.angle_gamma   90.00
#
_symmetry.space_group_name_H-M   'P 1'
#
loop_
_entity.id
_entity.type
_entity.pdbx_description
1 polymer ?
#
loop_
_entity_poly.entity_id
_entity_poly.type
_entity_poly.pdbx_seq_one_letter_code
_entity_poly.pdbx_strand_id
1 'polypeptide(L)'
;MKVKKIMMLFFASAVVLLTGCEKENENDSKFNYPMEMLYGKWKLTQLKTSVNGSYIDCWLLGIQSTYATFHEDGKYYGSGYFGSGYGTYMAEGNTITTYVSGSVYYIYTVISLTNNGRAELKMSTADGSSSVWIICEKQ
;
A
#
# COMPACT_ATOMS: atom_id res chain seq x y z
N MET A 1 -23.79 -22.15 -69.96
CA MET A 1 -23.36 -22.51 -68.59
C MET A 1 -24.47 -22.11 -67.63
N LYS A 2 -24.88 -23.01 -66.74
CA LYS A 2 -26.11 -22.91 -65.93
C LYS A 2 -25.96 -21.90 -64.78
N VAL A 3 -26.94 -21.01 -64.63
CA VAL A 3 -27.21 -20.23 -63.41
C VAL A 3 -27.70 -21.16 -62.30
N LYS A 4 -27.10 -21.09 -61.12
CA LYS A 4 -27.60 -21.68 -59.87
C LYS A 4 -27.85 -20.56 -58.87
N LYS A 5 -29.12 -20.38 -58.50
CA LYS A 5 -29.58 -19.54 -57.37
C LYS A 5 -29.55 -20.36 -56.07
N ILE A 6 -29.70 -19.65 -54.94
CA ILE A 6 -30.04 -20.10 -53.56
C ILE A 6 -28.74 -20.31 -52.72
N MET A 7 -28.54 -19.72 -51.52
CA MET A 7 -29.42 -19.40 -50.39
C MET A 7 -28.85 -18.22 -49.55
N MET A 8 -29.78 -17.45 -48.95
CA MET A 8 -29.60 -16.45 -47.87
C MET A 8 -28.72 -16.89 -46.70
N LEU A 9 -27.99 -15.94 -46.10
CA LEU A 9 -27.87 -15.85 -44.64
C LEU A 9 -27.62 -14.39 -44.21
N PHE A 10 -28.62 -13.80 -43.53
CA PHE A 10 -28.48 -12.57 -42.75
C PHE A 10 -27.88 -12.93 -41.40
N PHE A 11 -26.79 -12.27 -41.01
CA PHE A 11 -26.37 -12.19 -39.60
C PHE A 11 -26.05 -10.74 -39.29
N ALA A 12 -27.05 -10.05 -38.72
CA ALA A 12 -26.84 -8.78 -38.05
C ALA A 12 -26.11 -9.07 -36.73
N SER A 13 -24.84 -8.71 -36.64
CA SER A 13 -24.11 -8.66 -35.37
C SER A 13 -23.93 -7.19 -35.00
N ALA A 14 -24.81 -6.71 -34.15
CA ALA A 14 -24.59 -5.50 -33.38
C ALA A 14 -23.58 -5.86 -32.27
N VAL A 15 -22.33 -5.43 -32.42
CA VAL A 15 -21.40 -5.40 -31.28
C VAL A 15 -21.52 -4.01 -30.66
N VAL A 16 -22.17 -4.02 -29.50
CA VAL A 16 -22.33 -2.90 -28.58
C VAL A 16 -20.94 -2.36 -28.22
N LEU A 17 -20.74 -1.06 -28.46
CA LEU A 17 -19.63 -0.30 -27.92
C LEU A 17 -19.74 -0.31 -26.39
N LEU A 18 -18.89 -1.06 -25.70
CA LEU A 18 -18.68 -0.85 -24.27
C LEU A 18 -17.74 0.35 -24.12
N THR A 19 -18.29 1.55 -24.21
CA THR A 19 -17.77 2.72 -23.50
C THR A 19 -17.99 2.49 -22.01
N GLY A 20 -17.18 1.63 -21.41
CA GLY A 20 -17.07 1.47 -19.96
C GLY A 20 -16.16 2.56 -19.40
N CYS A 21 -16.56 3.82 -19.55
CA CYS A 21 -16.03 4.87 -18.69
C CYS A 21 -16.80 4.74 -17.37
N GLU A 22 -16.41 3.77 -16.54
CA GLU A 22 -16.82 3.79 -15.14
C GLU A 22 -16.20 5.04 -14.54
N LYS A 23 -17.03 6.07 -14.40
CA LYS A 23 -16.79 7.17 -13.47
C LYS A 23 -16.80 6.55 -12.08
N GLU A 24 -15.68 5.96 -11.69
CA GLU A 24 -15.41 5.68 -10.29
C GLU A 24 -15.23 7.03 -9.61
N ASN A 25 -16.11 7.32 -8.66
CA ASN A 25 -16.06 8.56 -7.91
C ASN A 25 -14.73 8.63 -7.16
N GLU A 26 -13.85 9.51 -7.62
CA GLU A 26 -12.57 9.85 -7.00
C GLU A 26 -12.79 10.52 -5.63
N ASN A 27 -13.11 9.78 -4.56
CA ASN A 27 -12.71 10.14 -3.18
C ASN A 27 -13.11 9.22 -2.02
N ASP A 28 -13.68 8.03 -2.24
CA ASP A 28 -13.83 7.11 -1.11
C ASP A 28 -12.53 6.31 -0.96
N SER A 29 -11.55 6.91 -0.27
CA SER A 29 -10.36 6.20 0.19
C SER A 29 -10.80 4.89 0.86
N LYS A 30 -10.43 3.75 0.28
CA LYS A 30 -10.73 2.42 0.83
C LYS A 30 -9.92 2.11 2.10
N PHE A 31 -9.08 3.04 2.56
CA PHE A 31 -8.31 2.92 3.78
C PHE A 31 -9.20 3.21 5.00
N ASN A 32 -9.02 2.45 6.07
CA ASN A 32 -9.84 2.50 7.29
C ASN A 32 -9.61 3.78 8.13
N TYR A 33 -8.69 4.64 7.71
CA TYR A 33 -8.33 5.89 8.38
C TYR A 33 -8.36 7.05 7.38
N PRO A 34 -8.58 8.30 7.82
CA PRO A 34 -8.37 9.47 6.97
C PRO A 34 -6.93 9.49 6.45
N MET A 35 -6.76 9.68 5.14
CA MET A 35 -5.44 9.63 4.49
C MET A 35 -4.48 10.70 5.02
N GLU A 36 -5.01 11.82 5.49
CA GLU A 36 -4.27 12.93 6.12
C GLU A 36 -3.52 12.48 7.39
N MET A 37 -4.04 11.44 8.07
CA MET A 37 -3.33 10.85 9.20
C MET A 37 -2.04 10.17 8.74
N LEU A 38 -2.04 9.51 7.57
CA LEU A 38 -0.89 8.77 7.04
C LEU A 38 0.20 9.68 6.47
N TYR A 39 -0.17 10.74 5.74
CA TYR A 39 0.79 11.59 5.03
C TYR A 39 1.83 12.21 5.95
N GLY A 40 3.09 12.27 5.53
CA GLY A 40 4.20 12.87 6.28
C GLY A 40 5.29 11.87 6.61
N LYS A 41 6.26 12.33 7.41
CA LYS A 41 7.44 11.56 7.81
C LYS A 41 7.21 10.90 9.16
N TRP A 42 7.48 9.61 9.23
CA TRP A 42 7.34 8.77 10.42
C TRP A 42 8.69 8.25 10.84
N LYS A 43 9.00 8.31 12.14
CA LYS A 43 10.21 7.77 12.74
C LYS A 43 9.87 6.49 13.49
N LEU A 44 10.63 5.43 13.24
CA LEU A 44 10.60 4.22 14.07
C LEU A 44 11.17 4.53 15.46
N THR A 45 10.41 4.24 16.51
CA THR A 45 10.82 4.50 17.89
C THR A 45 10.99 3.22 18.70
N GLN A 46 10.13 2.22 18.50
CA GLN A 46 10.15 0.96 19.26
C GLN A 46 9.82 -0.23 18.36
N LEU A 47 10.31 -1.42 18.70
CA LEU A 47 9.90 -2.65 18.03
C LEU A 47 9.81 -3.86 18.96
N LYS A 48 9.09 -4.89 18.51
CA LYS A 48 9.09 -6.24 19.08
C LYS A 48 9.01 -7.28 17.96
N THR A 49 9.54 -8.48 18.21
CA THR A 49 9.61 -9.58 17.23
C THR A 49 8.54 -10.66 17.44
N SER A 50 7.72 -10.53 18.49
CA SER A 50 6.63 -11.46 18.80
C SER A 50 5.38 -10.67 19.18
N VAL A 51 4.20 -11.21 18.83
CA VAL A 51 2.88 -10.61 19.14
C VAL A 51 2.76 -10.29 20.63
N ASN A 52 3.19 -11.22 21.48
CA ASN A 52 3.08 -11.12 22.94
C ASN A 52 4.34 -10.52 23.60
N GLY A 53 5.29 -10.03 22.80
CA GLY A 53 6.50 -9.38 23.31
C GLY A 53 6.25 -7.96 23.80
N SER A 54 7.20 -7.44 24.57
CA SER A 54 7.26 -6.03 24.94
C SER A 54 7.96 -5.22 23.86
N TYR A 55 7.48 -4.00 23.61
CA TYR A 55 8.20 -3.05 22.78
C TYR A 55 9.50 -2.61 23.46
N ILE A 56 10.58 -2.58 22.69
CA ILE A 56 11.90 -2.11 23.13
C ILE A 56 12.27 -0.88 22.30
N ASP A 57 12.77 0.15 22.97
CA ASP A 57 13.23 1.37 22.30
C ASP A 57 14.38 1.06 21.34
N CYS A 58 14.30 1.61 20.12
CA CYS A 58 15.29 1.38 19.06
C CYS A 58 16.69 1.87 19.46
N TRP A 59 16.77 2.94 20.25
CA TRP A 59 18.04 3.42 20.81
C TRP A 59 18.74 2.36 21.66
N LEU A 60 18.01 1.63 22.51
CA LEU A 60 18.58 0.56 23.35
C LEU A 60 19.10 -0.62 22.52
N LEU A 61 18.51 -0.84 21.34
CA LEU A 61 18.91 -1.88 20.39
C LEU A 61 20.04 -1.42 19.45
N GLY A 62 20.53 -0.18 19.57
CA GLY A 62 21.52 0.37 18.63
C GLY A 62 21.00 0.55 17.21
N ILE A 63 19.67 0.58 17.02
CA ILE A 63 19.04 0.78 15.73
C ILE A 63 19.17 2.25 15.35
N GLN A 64 19.84 2.50 14.23
CA GLN A 64 19.98 3.85 13.67
C GLN A 64 18.61 4.46 13.33
N SER A 65 18.55 5.79 13.29
CA SER A 65 17.35 6.52 12.90
C SER A 65 16.76 5.98 11.59
N THR A 66 15.53 5.51 11.67
CA THR A 66 14.83 4.82 10.59
C THR A 66 13.49 5.51 10.35
N TYR A 67 13.19 5.78 9.08
CA TYR A 67 12.04 6.59 8.68
C TYR A 67 11.29 6.01 7.47
N ALA A 68 9.99 6.31 7.43
CA ALA A 68 9.13 6.16 6.26
C ALA A 68 8.42 7.49 6.01
N THR A 69 8.36 7.93 4.76
CA THR A 69 7.64 9.15 4.35
C THR A 69 6.58 8.78 3.33
N PHE A 70 5.34 9.19 3.59
CA PHE A 70 4.19 8.99 2.70
C PHE A 70 3.73 10.35 2.18
N HIS A 71 3.75 10.55 0.87
CA HIS A 71 3.36 11.81 0.25
C HIS A 71 1.92 11.74 -0.27
N GLU A 72 1.23 12.88 -0.27
CA GLU A 72 -0.15 13.01 -0.78
C GLU A 72 -0.31 12.51 -2.23
N ASP A 73 0.74 12.62 -3.04
CA ASP A 73 0.77 12.17 -4.44
C ASP A 73 1.06 10.66 -4.61
N GLY A 74 1.02 9.88 -3.53
CA GLY A 74 1.26 8.44 -3.54
C GLY A 74 2.74 8.03 -3.58
N LYS A 75 3.68 8.99 -3.49
CA LYS A 75 5.12 8.67 -3.38
C LYS A 75 5.49 8.20 -1.99
N TYR A 76 6.50 7.34 -1.94
CA TYR A 76 7.08 6.76 -0.74
C TYR A 76 8.60 6.99 -0.69
N TYR A 77 9.11 7.24 0.51
CA TYR A 77 10.54 7.15 0.80
C TYR A 77 10.82 6.45 2.13
N GLY A 78 11.58 5.36 2.08
CA GLY A 78 12.11 4.67 3.25
C GLY A 78 13.59 4.93 3.45
N SER A 79 14.06 4.97 4.71
CA SER A 79 15.49 5.05 5.03
C SER A 79 15.81 4.47 6.40
N GLY A 80 17.03 3.91 6.56
CA GLY A 80 17.58 3.53 7.86
C GLY A 80 17.89 2.03 7.97
N TYR A 81 17.60 1.46 9.14
CA TYR A 81 18.01 0.10 9.52
C TYR A 81 17.48 -1.00 8.59
N PHE A 82 16.25 -0.84 8.08
CA PHE A 82 15.62 -1.78 7.15
C PHE A 82 15.95 -1.51 5.68
N GLY A 83 16.93 -0.65 5.40
CA GLY A 83 17.29 -0.24 4.05
C GLY A 83 16.66 1.10 3.65
N SER A 84 17.01 1.55 2.44
CA SER A 84 16.59 2.84 1.89
C SER A 84 16.09 2.68 0.46
N GLY A 85 15.05 3.43 0.09
CA GLY A 85 14.47 3.35 -1.24
C GLY A 85 13.39 4.39 -1.49
N TYR A 86 13.30 4.86 -2.73
CA TYR A 86 12.23 5.73 -3.22
C TYR A 86 11.28 4.92 -4.11
N GLY A 87 10.00 5.22 -4.03
CA GLY A 87 9.01 4.64 -4.91
C GLY A 87 7.60 5.12 -4.61
N THR A 88 6.65 4.20 -4.51
CA THR A 88 5.22 4.51 -4.34
C THR A 88 4.61 3.68 -3.22
N TYR A 89 3.39 4.01 -2.83
CA TYR A 89 2.61 3.18 -1.92
C TYR A 89 1.14 3.14 -2.30
N MET A 90 0.44 2.15 -1.75
CA MET A 90 -1.01 2.02 -1.81
C MET A 90 -1.53 1.75 -0.40
N ALA A 91 -2.60 2.42 -0.01
CA ALA A 91 -3.26 2.23 1.27
C ALA A 91 -4.70 1.76 1.04
N GLU A 92 -5.05 0.57 1.53
CA GLU A 92 -6.37 -0.04 1.37
C GLU A 92 -6.71 -0.88 2.61
N GLY A 93 -7.95 -0.78 3.10
CA GLY A 93 -8.37 -1.39 4.35
C GLY A 93 -7.48 -0.93 5.50
N ASN A 94 -6.81 -1.87 6.17
CA ASN A 94 -5.81 -1.58 7.19
C ASN A 94 -4.37 -1.79 6.71
N THR A 95 -4.12 -1.87 5.42
CA THR A 95 -2.82 -2.23 4.87
C THR A 95 -2.23 -1.09 4.05
N ILE A 96 -0.94 -0.84 4.26
CA ILE A 96 -0.13 0.07 3.44
C ILE A 96 0.95 -0.79 2.77
N THR A 97 0.89 -0.92 1.46
CA THR A 97 1.90 -1.65 0.67
C THR A 97 2.81 -0.63 0.01
N THR A 98 4.11 -0.75 0.25
CA THR A 98 5.14 0.10 -0.36
C THR A 98 5.84 -0.62 -1.50
N TYR A 99 6.27 0.14 -2.50
CA TYR A 99 6.93 -0.37 -3.69
C TYR A 99 8.23 0.39 -3.93
N VAL A 100 9.30 -0.34 -4.24
CA VAL A 100 10.58 0.22 -4.67
C VAL A 100 10.97 -0.50 -5.96
N SER A 101 11.29 0.25 -7.01
CA SER A 101 11.54 -0.29 -8.36
C SER A 101 10.40 -1.18 -8.89
N GLY A 102 9.16 -0.85 -8.56
CA GLY A 102 7.95 -1.58 -9.00
C GLY A 102 7.69 -2.91 -8.28
N SER A 103 8.56 -3.31 -7.35
CA SER A 103 8.37 -4.52 -6.52
C SER A 103 7.95 -4.14 -5.10
N VAL A 104 7.14 -4.99 -4.46
CA VAL A 104 6.76 -4.79 -3.05
C VAL A 104 8.02 -4.73 -2.20
N TYR A 105 8.15 -3.66 -1.43
CA TYR A 105 9.28 -3.44 -0.53
C TYR A 105 8.91 -3.95 0.87
N TYR A 106 7.98 -3.26 1.53
CA TYR A 106 7.38 -3.69 2.80
C TYR A 106 5.86 -3.52 2.79
N ILE A 107 5.19 -4.40 3.53
CA ILE A 107 3.77 -4.32 3.81
C ILE A 107 3.60 -3.94 5.29
N TYR A 108 2.83 -2.89 5.56
CA TYR A 108 2.49 -2.46 6.91
C TYR A 108 1.01 -2.71 7.16
N THR A 109 0.69 -3.63 8.07
CA THR A 109 -0.67 -3.79 8.59
C THR A 109 -0.84 -2.87 9.79
N VAL A 110 -1.78 -1.93 9.69
CA VAL A 110 -2.11 -0.97 10.74
C VAL A 110 -2.88 -1.66 11.86
N ILE A 111 -2.32 -1.59 13.06
CA ILE A 111 -2.96 -2.04 14.30
C ILE A 111 -3.66 -0.84 14.95
N SER A 112 -2.97 0.30 15.02
CA SER A 112 -3.56 1.58 15.39
C SER A 112 -2.86 2.74 14.70
N LEU A 113 -3.62 3.79 14.37
CA LEU A 113 -3.14 5.06 13.85
C LEU A 113 -3.94 6.16 14.51
N THR A 114 -3.25 7.09 15.18
CA THR A 114 -3.86 8.13 15.98
C THR A 114 -3.61 9.52 15.40
N ASN A 115 -4.54 10.44 15.63
CA ASN A 115 -4.44 11.84 15.20
C ASN A 115 -3.27 12.60 15.81
N ASN A 116 -2.74 12.16 16.96
CA ASN A 116 -1.56 12.74 17.60
C ASN A 116 -0.23 12.23 17.03
N GLY A 117 -0.26 11.53 15.89
CA GLY A 117 0.95 11.12 15.18
C GLY A 117 1.66 9.92 15.78
N ARG A 118 0.91 8.95 16.33
CA ARG A 118 1.45 7.65 16.76
C ARG A 118 0.82 6.53 15.94
N ALA A 119 1.64 5.57 15.52
CA ALA A 119 1.18 4.40 14.79
C ALA A 119 1.76 3.12 15.41
N GLU A 120 0.92 2.11 15.59
CA GLU A 120 1.34 0.73 15.84
C GLU A 120 1.08 -0.09 14.58
N LEU A 121 2.13 -0.71 14.05
CA LEU A 121 2.08 -1.42 12.78
C LEU A 121 2.73 -2.79 12.92
N LYS A 122 2.23 -3.78 12.17
CA LYS A 122 3.01 -4.98 11.83
C LYS A 122 3.66 -4.74 10.47
N MET A 123 4.98 -4.63 10.43
CA MET A 123 5.75 -4.58 9.19
C MET A 123 6.16 -5.98 8.77
N SER A 124 5.90 -6.33 7.50
CA SER A 124 6.23 -7.64 6.94
C SER A 124 6.93 -7.51 5.60
N THR A 125 7.76 -8.51 5.30
CA THR A 125 8.32 -8.74 3.96
C THR A 125 7.22 -9.11 2.97
N ALA A 126 7.48 -8.91 1.68
CA ALA A 126 6.51 -9.15 0.60
C ALA A 126 5.94 -10.58 0.60
N ASP A 127 6.77 -11.57 0.94
CA ASP A 127 6.38 -12.99 1.01
C ASP A 127 5.80 -13.40 2.38
N GLY A 128 5.74 -12.47 3.34
CA GLY A 128 5.25 -12.71 4.69
C GLY A 128 6.16 -13.61 5.54
N SER A 129 7.35 -13.97 5.06
CA SER A 129 8.28 -14.88 5.75
C SER A 129 8.84 -14.29 7.05
N SER A 130 8.98 -12.97 7.09
CA SER A 130 9.51 -12.21 8.22
C SER A 130 8.62 -11.02 8.55
N SER A 131 8.39 -10.80 9.84
CA SER A 131 7.65 -9.63 10.33
C SER A 131 8.13 -9.15 11.70
N VAL A 132 7.90 -7.86 11.95
CA VAL A 132 8.12 -7.20 13.25
C VAL A 132 6.95 -6.28 13.54
N TRP A 133 6.68 -6.03 14.81
CA TRP A 133 5.74 -5.02 15.24
C TRP A 133 6.53 -3.78 15.62
N ILE A 134 6.07 -2.63 15.14
CA ILE A 134 6.77 -1.36 15.28
C ILE A 134 5.84 -0.28 15.80
N ILE A 135 6.39 0.58 16.62
CA ILE A 135 5.80 1.87 16.96
C ILE A 135 6.53 2.94 16.17
N CYS A 136 5.75 3.79 15.50
CA CYS A 136 6.25 4.94 14.78
C CYS A 136 5.61 6.23 15.30
N GLU A 137 6.39 7.30 15.27
CA GLU A 137 5.94 8.64 15.63
C GLU A 137 6.16 9.60 14.47
N LYS A 138 5.13 10.40 14.17
CA LYS A 138 5.14 11.42 13.12
C LYS A 138 6.12 12.53 13.53
N GLN A 139 6.83 13.09 12.56
CA GLN A 139 7.85 14.13 12.75
C GLN A 139 7.36 15.49 12.28
#